data_AF-A0A968MZT1-F1
#
_entry.id   AF-A0A968MZT1-F1
#
_cell.length_a   1.000
_cell.length_b   1.000
_cell.length_c   1.000
_cell.angle_alpha   90.00
_cell.angle_beta   90.00
_cell.angle_gamma   90.00
#
_symmetry.space_group_name_H-M   'P 1'
#
loop_
_entity.id
_entity.type
_entity.pdbx_description
1 polymer ?
#
loop_
_entity_poly.entity_id
_entity_poly.type
_entity_poly.pdbx_seq_one_letter_code
_entity_poly.pdbx_strand_id
1 'polypeptide(L)' 'MGKATVLVTGGTGYIGSHTAVELINAGYDVVIIDNLSNSTKDSLDGIQKITGVRPKFEEFDLCDPARVTRFF' A
#
# COMPACT_ATOMS: atom_id res chain seq x y z
N MET A 1 -12.33 14.31 -8.76
CA MET A 1 -10.86 14.31 -8.92
C MET A 1 -10.29 13.75 -7.64
N GLY A 2 -9.57 12.62 -7.69
CA GLY A 2 -8.87 12.08 -6.52
C GLY A 2 -7.82 13.07 -6.03
N LYS A 3 -7.48 13.03 -4.74
CA LYS A 3 -6.30 13.76 -4.21
C LYS A 3 -5.02 13.15 -4.80
N ALA A 4 -3.86 13.66 -4.37
CA ALA A 4 -2.57 13.12 -4.77
C ALA A 4 -2.46 11.60 -4.51
N THR A 5 -1.55 10.93 -5.22
CA THR A 5 -1.21 9.54 -4.95
C THR A 5 -0.23 9.47 -3.77
N VAL A 6 -0.49 8.55 -2.83
CA VAL A 6 0.38 8.29 -1.68
C VAL A 6 0.95 6.88 -1.79
N LEU A 7 2.28 6.79 -1.78
CA LEU A 7 3.00 5.54 -1.66
C LEU A 7 3.16 5.18 -0.17
N VAL A 8 2.63 4.03 0.23
CA VAL A 8 2.73 3.51 1.60
C VAL A 8 3.65 2.29 1.59
N THR A 9 4.88 2.48 2.05
CA THR A 9 5.87 1.40 2.18
C THR A 9 5.60 0.60 3.46
N GLY A 10 5.71 -0.73 3.41
CA GLY A 10 5.30 -1.57 4.54
C GLY A 10 3.77 -1.55 4.76
N GLY A 11 3.01 -1.22 3.71
CA GLY A 11 1.57 -0.98 3.77
C GLY A 11 0.73 -2.22 4.05
N THR A 12 1.31 -3.42 4.02
CA THR A 12 0.62 -4.65 4.46
C THR A 12 0.82 -4.95 5.94
N GLY A 13 1.74 -4.24 6.61
CA GLY A 13 1.92 -4.32 8.05
C GLY A 13 0.78 -3.67 8.83
N TYR A 14 0.79 -3.82 10.16
CA TYR A 14 -0.29 -3.37 11.04
C TYR A 14 -0.57 -1.86 10.88
N ILE A 15 0.42 -0.99 11.08
CA ILE A 15 0.21 0.46 11.01
C ILE A 15 -0.04 0.92 9.56
N GLY A 16 0.70 0.35 8.61
CA GLY A 16 0.61 0.70 7.20
C GLY A 16 -0.76 0.42 6.60
N SER A 17 -1.36 -0.72 6.93
CA SER A 17 -2.68 -1.12 6.42
C SER A 17 -3.81 -0.23 6.96
N HIS A 18 -3.79 0.10 8.25
CA HIS A 18 -4.72 1.05 8.84
C HIS A 18 -4.55 2.46 8.26
N THR A 19 -3.30 2.89 8.02
CA THR A 19 -3.02 4.17 7.37
C THR A 19 -3.57 4.20 5.94
N ALA A 20 -3.42 3.11 5.19
CA ALA A 20 -3.97 2.98 3.84
C ALA A 20 -5.51 3.12 3.83
N VAL A 21 -6.21 2.53 4.81
CA VAL A 21 -7.66 2.70 4.97
C VAL A 21 -8.04 4.17 5.12
N GLU A 22 -7.40 4.89 6.05
CA GLU A 22 -7.71 6.29 6.31
C GLU A 22 -7.37 7.20 5.12
N LEU A 23 -6.26 6.93 4.42
CA LEU A 23 -5.89 7.66 3.21
C LEU A 23 -6.92 7.49 2.09
N ILE A 24 -7.38 6.25 1.85
CA ILE A 24 -8.42 5.97 0.85
C ILE A 24 -9.72 6.67 1.21
N ASN A 25 -10.17 6.57 2.47
CA ASN A 25 -11.39 7.24 2.95
C ASN A 25 -11.28 8.77 2.85
N ALA A 26 -10.07 9.32 3.01
CA ALA A 26 -9.80 10.75 2.83
C ALA A 26 -9.69 11.18 1.35
N GLY A 27 -9.86 10.25 0.40
CA GLY A 27 -9.90 10.49 -1.04
C GLY A 27 -8.55 10.50 -1.74
N TYR A 28 -7.50 9.92 -1.14
CA TYR A 28 -6.20 9.72 -1.79
C TYR A 28 -6.17 8.40 -2.56
N ASP A 29 -5.44 8.39 -3.68
CA ASP A 29 -5.06 7.14 -4.35
C ASP A 29 -3.89 6.51 -3.61
N VAL A 30 -4.00 5.24 -3.25
CA VAL A 30 -2.96 4.53 -2.47
C VAL A 30 -2.27 3.46 -3.31
N VAL A 31 -0.93 3.48 -3.25
CA VAL A 31 -0.05 2.42 -3.74
C VAL A 31 0.73 1.87 -2.56
N ILE A 32 0.82 0.55 -2.45
CA ILE A 32 1.58 -0.13 -1.40
C ILE A 32 2.80 -0.82 -2.02
N ILE A 33 3.97 -0.63 -1.41
CA ILE A 33 5.14 -1.49 -1.63
C ILE A 33 5.42 -2.24 -0.33
N ASP A 34 5.54 -3.57 -0.41
CA ASP A 34 5.87 -4.39 0.74
C ASP A 34 6.60 -5.67 0.30
N ASN A 35 7.56 -6.13 1.09
CA ASN A 35 8.26 -7.40 0.84
C ASN A 35 7.64 -8.59 1.59
N LEU A 36 6.58 -8.35 2.38
CA LEU A 36 5.84 -9.35 3.15
C LEU A 36 6.69 -10.08 4.19
N SER A 37 7.82 -9.50 4.64
CA SER A 37 8.74 -10.18 5.55
C SER A 37 8.14 -10.44 6.93
N ASN A 38 7.10 -9.70 7.32
CA ASN A 38 6.38 -9.87 8.59
C ASN A 38 4.87 -9.56 8.46
N SER A 39 4.31 -9.83 7.28
CA SER A 39 2.92 -9.50 6.94
C SER A 39 2.42 -10.42 5.82
N THR A 40 1.12 -10.37 5.52
CA THR A 40 0.51 -11.17 4.45
C THR A 40 -0.29 -10.29 3.51
N LYS A 41 -0.64 -10.84 2.34
CA LYS A 41 -1.51 -10.17 1.37
C LYS A 41 -2.96 -10.03 1.85
N ASP A 42 -3.35 -10.73 2.92
CA ASP A 42 -4.71 -10.68 3.47
C ASP A 42 -5.08 -9.26 3.94
N SER A 43 -4.08 -8.46 4.34
CA SER A 43 -4.25 -7.05 4.66
C SER A 43 -4.85 -6.26 3.48
N LEU A 44 -4.51 -6.60 2.23
CA LEU A 44 -5.08 -5.95 1.04
C LEU A 44 -6.57 -6.23 0.90
N ASP A 45 -6.99 -7.46 1.20
CA ASP A 45 -8.40 -7.84 1.18
C ASP A 45 -9.16 -7.16 2.33
N GLY A 46 -8.52 -7.01 3.50
CA GLY A 46 -9.04 -6.22 4.61
C GLY A 46 -9.27 -4.75 4.22
N ILE A 47 -8.27 -4.10 3.62
CA ILE A 47 -8.39 -2.72 3.13
C ILE A 47 -9.54 -2.59 2.12
N GLN A 48 -9.63 -3.51 1.15
CA GLN A 48 -10.71 -3.52 0.15
C GLN A 48 -12.08 -3.71 0.79
N LYS A 49 -12.22 -4.62 1.78
CA LYS A 49 -13.49 -4.84 2.48
C LYS A 49 -13.96 -3.61 3.25
N ILE A 50 -13.04 -2.84 3.85
CA ILE A 50 -13.36 -1.66 4.66
C ILE A 50 -13.69 -0.45 3.77
N THR A 51 -12.87 -0.21 2.74
CA THR A 51 -12.93 1.02 1.94
C THR A 51 -13.71 0.88 0.63
N GLY A 52 -13.97 -0.35 0.18
CA GLY A 52 -14.47 -0.65 -1.16
C GLY A 52 -13.42 -0.55 -2.27
N VAL A 53 -12.19 -0.16 -1.95
CA VAL A 53 -11.09 0.07 -2.91
C VAL A 53 -9.92 -0.85 -2.58
N ARG A 54 -9.46 -1.62 -3.57
CA ARG A 54 -8.21 -2.38 -3.45
C ARG A 54 -7.04 -1.47 -3.83
N PRO A 55 -6.09 -1.18 -2.93
CA PRO A 55 -4.91 -0.39 -3.28
C PRO A 55 -4.05 -1.13 -4.31
N LYS A 56 -3.32 -0.39 -5.13
CA LYS A 56 -2.28 -1.00 -5.99
C LYS A 56 -1.19 -1.58 -5.08
N PHE A 57 -0.64 -2.73 -5.46
CA PHE A 57 0.34 -3.44 -4.64
C PHE A 57 1.52 -3.91 -5.48
N GLU A 58 2.71 -3.57 -5.02
CA GLU A 58 3.98 -4.01 -5.60
C GLU A 58 4.78 -4.78 -4.56
N GLU A 59 5.15 -6.02 -4.90
CA GLU A 59 5.86 -6.91 -4.00
C GLU A 59 7.36 -6.85 -4.27
N PHE A 60 8.09 -6.05 -3.49
CA PHE A 60 9.55 -6.03 -3.49
C PHE A 60 10.11 -5.39 -2.23
N ASP A 61 11.39 -5.66 -1.96
CA ASP A 61 12.15 -5.00 -0.91
C ASP A 61 12.53 -3.58 -1.33
N LEU A 62 12.10 -2.59 -0.56
CA LEU A 62 12.44 -1.18 -0.77
C LEU A 62 13.95 -0.93 -0.67
N CYS A 63 14.70 -1.83 -0.03
CA CYS A 63 16.15 -1.79 0.02
C CYS A 63 16.82 -2.24 -1.29
N ASP A 64 16.08 -2.69 -2.31
CA ASP A 64 16.61 -2.98 -3.65
C ASP A 64 16.58 -1.69 -4.51
N PRO A 65 17.73 -1.00 -4.70
CA PRO A 65 17.76 0.28 -5.38
C PRO A 65 17.41 0.15 -6.88
N ALA A 66 17.70 -1.00 -7.50
CA ALA A 66 17.39 -1.24 -8.90
C ALA A 66 15.88 -1.40 -9.11
N ARG A 67 15.20 -2.10 -8.19
CA ARG A 67 13.73 -2.21 -8.20
C ARG A 67 13.06 -0.88 -7.93
N VAL A 68 13.53 -0.12 -6.92
CA VAL A 68 13.02 1.22 -6.62
C VAL A 68 13.17 2.14 -7.83
N THR A 69 14.36 2.18 -8.45
CA THR A 69 14.62 3.03 -9.62
C THR A 69 13.74 2.64 -10.82
N ARG A 70 13.40 1.35 -10.98
CA ARG A 70 12.52 0.89 -12.06
C ARG A 70 11.04 1.20 -11.82
N PHE A 71 10.63 1.31 -10.56
CA PHE A 71 9.24 1.58 -10.18
C PHE A 71 8.84 3.04 -10.42
N PHE A 72 9.77 3.98 -10.20
CA PHE A 72 9.58 5.40 -10.45
C PHE A 72 9.89 5.78 -11.91
#